data_AF-A0ABD0NL72-F1
#
_entry.id   AF-A0ABD0NL72-F1
#
_cell.length_a   1.000
_cell.length_b   1.000
_cell.length_c   1.000
_cell.angle_alpha   90.00
_cell.angle_beta   90.00
_cell.angle_gamma   90.00
#
_symmetry.space_group_name_H-M   'P 1'
#
loop_
_entity.id
_entity.type
_entity.pdbx_description
1 polymer ?
#
loop_
_entity_poly.entity_id
_entity_poly.type
_entity_poly.pdbx_seq_one_letter_code
_entity_poly.pdbx_strand_id
1 'polypeptide(L)'
;KSHPEAKREKEPKKPVIKKPLNAFMLYMKEMRAKVIAECTLKESAAINQILGRRWHALTREEQAKYYELARKERQLHMQLYPSWSARDNY
;
A
#
# COMPACT_ATOMS: atom_id res chain seq x y z
N LYS A 1 14.10 1.25 -21.29
CA LYS A 1 13.80 -0.03 -20.62
C LYS A 1 12.74 0.20 -19.54
N SER A 2 11.47 0.16 -19.96
CA SER A 2 10.31 0.17 -19.08
C SER A 2 10.31 -1.11 -18.25
N HIS A 3 10.14 -1.02 -16.93
CA HIS A 3 9.93 -2.20 -16.11
C HIS A 3 8.47 -2.61 -16.26
N PRO A 4 8.15 -3.77 -16.87
CA PRO A 4 6.82 -4.31 -16.73
C PRO A 4 6.73 -4.83 -15.29
N GLU A 5 5.83 -4.26 -14.48
CA GLU A 5 5.32 -4.97 -13.32
C GLU A 5 4.79 -6.31 -13.84
N ALA A 6 5.49 -7.39 -13.50
CA ALA A 6 5.06 -8.73 -13.84
C ALA A 6 3.67 -8.94 -13.25
N LYS A 7 2.64 -8.81 -14.12
CA LYS A 7 1.33 -9.37 -13.89
C LYS A 7 1.57 -10.86 -13.72
N ARG A 8 1.68 -11.29 -12.47
CA ARG A 8 1.67 -12.69 -12.10
C ARG A 8 0.28 -13.19 -12.50
N GLU A 9 0.17 -13.76 -13.69
CA GLU A 9 -1.02 -14.45 -14.17
C GLU A 9 -1.31 -15.57 -13.18
N LYS A 10 -2.14 -15.27 -12.20
CA LYS A 10 -2.77 -16.28 -11.35
C LYS A 10 -4.06 -16.63 -12.07
N GLU A 11 -4.23 -17.93 -12.31
CA GLU A 11 -5.45 -18.67 -12.66
C GLU A 11 -6.73 -17.97 -12.16
N PRO A 12 -7.92 -18.21 -12.77
CA PRO A 12 -9.18 -17.58 -12.37
C PRO A 12 -9.56 -17.96 -10.93
N LYS A 13 -8.89 -17.34 -9.97
CA LYS A 13 -9.13 -17.41 -8.55
C LYS A 13 -10.35 -16.54 -8.32
N LYS A 14 -11.32 -17.13 -7.63
CA LYS A 14 -12.49 -16.45 -7.06
C LYS A 14 -12.11 -15.02 -6.68
N PRO A 15 -12.93 -14.00 -6.97
CA PRO A 15 -12.57 -12.60 -6.77
C PRO A 15 -12.07 -12.36 -5.35
N VAL A 16 -10.75 -12.24 -5.21
CA VAL A 16 -10.08 -12.02 -3.92
C VAL A 16 -10.20 -10.55 -3.58
N ILE A 17 -11.05 -10.25 -2.61
CA ILE A 17 -11.13 -8.91 -2.03
C ILE A 17 -9.85 -8.68 -1.20
N LYS A 18 -9.04 -7.72 -1.64
CA LYS A 18 -7.76 -7.37 -1.00
C LYS A 18 -8.01 -6.64 0.31
N LYS A 19 -7.10 -6.83 1.27
CA LYS A 19 -7.12 -6.11 2.56
C LYS A 19 -7.17 -4.58 2.35
N PRO A 20 -7.94 -3.84 3.18
CA PRO A 20 -7.89 -2.39 3.16
C PRO A 20 -6.46 -1.92 3.50
N LEU A 21 -6.01 -0.87 2.82
CA LEU A 21 -4.65 -0.35 2.99
C LEU A 21 -4.51 0.29 4.38
N ASN A 22 -3.42 -0.03 5.08
CA ASN A 22 -3.06 0.66 6.32
C ASN A 22 -2.38 2.02 6.03
N ALA A 23 -2.13 2.81 7.07
CA ALA A 23 -1.57 4.15 6.96
C ALA A 23 -0.25 4.20 6.17
N PHE A 24 0.67 3.29 6.48
CA PHE A 24 1.95 3.19 5.76
C PHE A 24 1.78 2.75 4.30
N MET A 25 0.87 1.82 4.02
CA MET A 25 0.58 1.39 2.65
C MET A 25 0.00 2.52 1.79
N LEU A 26 -0.82 3.40 2.38
CA LEU A 26 -1.34 4.60 1.73
C LEU A 26 -0.21 5.59 1.43
N TYR A 27 0.64 5.85 2.41
CA TYR A 27 1.83 6.68 2.23
C TYR A 27 2.76 6.14 1.13
N MET A 28 3.05 4.84 1.14
CA MET A 28 3.86 4.20 0.11
C MET A 28 3.22 4.35 -1.27
N LYS A 29 1.90 4.21 -1.40
CA LYS A 29 1.21 4.36 -2.69
C LYS A 29 1.43 5.75 -3.29
N GLU A 30 1.44 6.80 -2.47
CA GLU A 30 1.67 8.17 -2.91
C GLU A 30 3.15 8.49 -3.14
N MET A 31 4.04 8.04 -2.24
CA MET A 31 5.45 8.45 -2.26
C MET A 31 6.34 7.55 -3.11
N ARG A 32 5.95 6.30 -3.38
CA ARG A 32 6.79 5.35 -4.13
C ARG A 32 7.15 5.88 -5.52
N ALA A 33 6.20 6.48 -6.23
CA ALA A 33 6.47 7.08 -7.54
C ALA A 33 7.48 8.24 -7.44
N LYS A 34 7.39 9.06 -6.39
CA LYS A 34 8.32 10.16 -6.14
C LYS A 34 9.73 9.64 -5.81
N VAL A 35 9.83 8.64 -4.94
CA VAL A 35 11.12 8.02 -4.59
C VAL A 35 11.76 7.33 -5.79
N ILE A 36 10.98 6.70 -6.67
CA ILE A 36 11.47 6.11 -7.94
C ILE A 36 11.96 7.21 -8.90
N ALA A 37 11.30 8.36 -8.95
CA ALA A 37 11.73 9.47 -9.79
C ALA A 37 13.00 10.16 -9.25
N GLU A 38 13.12 10.28 -7.93
CA GLU A 38 14.28 10.88 -7.25
C GLU A 38 15.50 9.95 -7.22
N CYS A 39 15.27 8.64 -7.20
CA CYS A 39 16.33 7.65 -7.04
C CYS A 39 16.47 6.82 -8.32
N THR A 40 17.68 6.76 -8.88
CA THR A 40 17.99 5.88 -10.02
C THR A 40 17.96 4.39 -9.65
N LEU A 41 17.76 4.08 -8.36
CA LEU A 41 17.59 2.73 -7.84
C LEU A 41 16.28 2.11 -8.35
N LYS A 42 16.42 0.96 -9.01
CA LYS A 42 15.30 0.17 -9.54
C LYS A 42 14.86 -0.94 -8.59
N GLU A 43 15.62 -1.16 -7.52
CA GLU A 43 15.41 -2.25 -6.59
C GLU A 43 14.32 -1.91 -5.58
N SER A 44 13.21 -2.66 -5.65
CA SER A 44 12.07 -2.45 -4.75
C SER A 44 12.43 -2.57 -3.27
N ALA A 45 13.41 -3.40 -2.91
CA ALA A 45 13.84 -3.55 -1.53
C ALA A 45 14.46 -2.24 -1.00
N ALA A 46 15.36 -1.61 -1.77
CA ALA A 46 15.96 -0.33 -1.41
C ALA A 46 14.91 0.78 -1.33
N ILE A 47 13.99 0.85 -2.29
CA ILE A 47 12.88 1.82 -2.28
C ILE A 47 12.01 1.67 -1.01
N ASN A 48 11.67 0.43 -0.65
CA ASN A 48 10.86 0.17 0.55
C ASN A 48 11.60 0.55 1.84
N GLN A 49 12.92 0.34 1.90
CA GLN A 49 13.74 0.78 3.04
C GLN A 49 13.76 2.31 3.16
N ILE A 50 13.91 3.04 2.04
CA ILE A 50 13.85 4.50 2.02
C ILE A 50 12.48 4.99 2.48
N LEU A 51 11.41 4.41 1.95
CA LEU A 51 10.03 4.77 2.33
C LEU A 51 9.76 4.50 3.82
N GLY A 52 10.25 3.38 4.36
CA GLY A 52 10.15 3.10 5.80
C GLY A 52 10.85 4.16 6.65
N ARG A 53 12.07 4.54 6.27
CA ARG A 53 12.81 5.62 6.95
C ARG A 53 12.08 6.96 6.86
N ARG A 54 11.59 7.35 5.67
CA ARG A 54 10.85 8.60 5.47
C ARG A 54 9.55 8.61 6.25
N TRP A 55 8.82 7.50 6.30
CA TRP A 55 7.60 7.35 7.11
C TRP A 55 7.86 7.61 8.60
N HIS A 56 8.91 7.01 9.16
CA HIS A 56 9.28 7.24 10.56
C HIS A 56 9.81 8.66 10.83
N ALA A 57 10.31 9.35 9.80
CA ALA A 57 10.74 10.73 9.88
C ALA A 57 9.59 11.75 9.76
N LEU A 58 8.40 11.32 9.32
CA LEU A 58 7.22 12.20 9.26
C LEU A 58 6.81 12.66 10.66
N THR A 59 6.31 13.88 10.74
CA THR A 59 5.70 14.40 11.97
C THR A 59 4.44 13.60 12.35
N ARG A 60 4.02 13.71 13.61
CA ARG A 60 2.78 13.05 14.08
C ARG A 60 1.55 13.52 13.30
N GLU A 61 1.50 14.78 12.91
CA GLU A 61 0.39 15.35 12.15
C GLU A 61 0.32 14.78 10.73
N GLU A 62 1.47 14.66 10.07
CA GLU A 62 1.56 14.02 8.75
C GLU A 62 1.17 12.54 8.81
N GLN A 63 1.65 11.81 9.81
CA GLN A 63 1.25 10.42 10.02
C GLN A 63 -0.24 10.32 10.35
N ALA A 64 -0.78 11.23 11.17
CA ALA A 64 -2.18 11.23 11.59
C ALA A 64 -3.13 11.30 10.38
N LYS A 65 -2.82 12.13 9.38
CA LYS A 65 -3.56 12.16 8.12
C LYS A 65 -3.71 10.78 7.48
N TYR A 66 -2.62 10.02 7.41
CA TYR A 66 -2.64 8.67 6.82
C TYR A 66 -3.35 7.64 7.72
N TYR A 67 -3.27 7.79 9.05
CA TYR A 67 -4.05 6.98 9.98
C TYR A 67 -5.56 7.22 9.83
N GLU A 68 -5.99 8.47 9.67
CA GLU A 68 -7.39 8.80 9.43
C GLU A 68 -7.88 8.25 8.09
N LEU A 69 -7.07 8.39 7.03
CA LEU A 69 -7.39 7.79 5.73
C LEU A 69 -7.49 6.26 5.82
N ALA A 70 -6.55 5.60 6.50
CA ALA A 70 -6.60 4.15 6.71
C ALA A 70 -7.85 3.71 7.49
N ARG A 71 -8.29 4.52 8.47
CA ARG A 71 -9.54 4.28 9.19
C ARG A 71 -10.75 4.38 8.27
N LYS A 72 -10.80 5.41 7.41
CA LYS A 72 -11.86 5.59 6.40
C LYS A 72 -11.88 4.43 5.41
N GLU A 73 -10.73 4.04 4.86
CA GLU A 73 -10.60 2.90 3.93
C GLU A 73 -11.04 1.59 4.58
N ARG A 74 -10.66 1.35 5.84
CA ARG A 74 -11.12 0.18 6.58
C ARG A 74 -12.65 0.19 6.76
N GLN A 75 -13.22 1.34 7.11
CA GLN A 75 -14.67 1.45 7.32
C GLN A 75 -15.44 1.27 6.01
N LEU A 76 -14.97 1.90 4.92
CA LEU A 76 -15.54 1.73 3.58
C LEU A 76 -15.46 0.26 3.15
N HIS A 77 -14.32 -0.40 3.36
CA HIS A 77 -14.17 -1.82 3.06
C HIS A 77 -15.15 -2.69 3.85
N MET A 78 -15.36 -2.41 5.14
CA MET A 78 -16.35 -3.14 5.94
C MET A 78 -17.78 -2.89 5.47
N GLN A 79 -18.09 -1.70 4.95
CA GLN A 79 -19.41 -1.40 4.37
C GLN A 79 -19.64 -2.08 3.01
N LEU A 80 -18.63 -2.08 2.14
CA LEU A 80 -18.69 -2.70 0.81
C LEU A 80 -18.66 -4.23 0.90
N TYR A 81 -17.97 -4.77 1.90
CA TYR A 81 -17.76 -6.20 2.08
C TYR A 81 -18.02 -6.63 3.54
N PRO A 82 -19.29 -6.59 3.99
CA PRO A 82 -19.65 -6.88 5.38
C PRO A 82 -19.34 -8.33 5.80
N SER A 83 -19.35 -9.27 4.86
CA SER A 83 -19.02 -10.69 5.11
C SER A 83 -17.53 -11.02 4.90
N TRP A 84 -16.69 -10.02 4.61
CA TRP A 84 -15.27 -10.26 4.35
C TRP A 84 -14.46 -10.38 5.65
N SER A 85 -13.63 -11.41 5.73
CA SER A 85 -12.65 -11.61 6.78
C SER A 85 -11.23 -11.60 6.22
N ALA A 86 -10.30 -11.01 6.96
CA ALA A 86 -8.89 -11.07 6.63
C ALA A 86 -8.33 -12.51 6.60
N ARG A 87 -9.03 -13.46 7.26
CA ARG A 87 -8.71 -14.89 7.26
C ARG A 87 -9.08 -15.59 5.96
N ASP A 88 -10.03 -15.07 5.17
CA ASP A 88 -10.46 -15.69 3.91
C ASP A 88 -9.35 -15.68 2.82
N ASN A 89 -8.25 -14.97 3.10
CA ASN A 89 -7.13 -14.73 2.19
C ASN A 89 -5.84 -15.49 2.54
N TYR A 90 -5.81 -16.25 3.65
CA TYR A 90 -4.65 -17.00 4.15
C TYR A 90 -5.04 -18.45 4.43
#